data_AF-A0A6G0WG66-F1
#
_entry.id   AF-A0A6G0WG66-F1
#
_cell.length_a   1.000
_cell.length_b   1.000
_cell.length_c   1.000
_cell.angle_alpha   90.00
_cell.angle_beta   90.00
_cell.angle_gamma   90.00
#
_symmetry.space_group_name_H-M   'P 1'
#
loop_
_entity.id
_entity.type
_entity.pdbx_description
1 polymer ?
#
loop_
_entity_poly.entity_id
_entity_poly.type
_entity_poly.pdbx_seq_one_letter_code
_entity_poly.pdbx_strand_id
1 'polypeptide(L)'
;MTAVTLNNNNFASWRIWFKARLRTKKLLPYLTWDGLTKQDASGFKLDELDDSRTLGILTVSIDETQYYHVANKFMVSDAYLALERYHEPNTAVDSVALMVEYHQMKWDPRRTHLVTFITQFNDMLRRLTNAGVVSTELMNVTKLFGMMPRDLRVVTHQVMGLPDNSITVPVATTKLLAEYKYL
;
A
#
# COMPACT_ATOMS: atom_id res chain seq x y z
N MET A 1 6.63 10.91 -18.56
CA MET A 1 5.81 9.89 -17.88
C MET A 1 4.49 10.55 -17.61
N THR A 2 3.39 9.89 -17.96
CA THR A 2 2.04 10.45 -17.85
C THR A 2 1.61 10.51 -16.39
N ALA A 3 0.93 11.59 -16.04
CA ALA A 3 0.23 11.72 -14.77
C ALA A 3 -0.74 10.54 -14.55
N VAL A 4 -0.97 10.18 -13.29
CA VAL A 4 -1.84 9.07 -12.91
C VAL A 4 -2.94 9.58 -11.99
N THR A 5 -4.20 9.22 -12.28
CA THR A 5 -5.30 9.42 -11.35
C THR A 5 -5.18 8.43 -10.19
N LEU A 6 -4.84 8.95 -9.02
CA LEU A 6 -4.68 8.18 -7.79
C LEU A 6 -6.03 7.73 -7.23
N ASN A 7 -6.07 6.52 -6.71
CA ASN A 7 -7.20 5.92 -6.00
C ASN A 7 -6.69 4.89 -5.00
N ASN A 8 -7.59 4.33 -4.20
CA ASN A 8 -7.25 3.39 -3.13
C ASN A 8 -6.51 2.13 -3.63
N ASN A 9 -6.68 1.75 -4.90
CA ASN A 9 -6.07 0.55 -5.47
C ASN A 9 -4.67 0.78 -6.04
N ASN A 10 -4.32 2.02 -6.43
CA ASN A 10 -3.03 2.32 -7.08
C ASN A 10 -2.12 3.22 -6.24
N PHE A 11 -2.64 3.86 -5.18
CA PHE A 11 -1.88 4.78 -4.34
C PHE A 11 -0.64 4.12 -3.73
N ALA A 12 -0.76 2.88 -3.26
CA ALA A 12 0.36 2.14 -2.69
C ALA A 12 1.51 1.94 -3.69
N SER A 13 1.18 1.54 -4.93
CA SER A 13 2.15 1.35 -6.01
C SER A 13 2.77 2.67 -6.44
N TRP A 14 1.95 3.71 -6.59
CA TRP A 14 2.43 5.06 -6.89
C TRP A 14 3.38 5.57 -5.81
N ARG A 15 3.05 5.39 -4.52
CA ARG A 15 3.90 5.79 -3.39
C ARG A 15 5.28 5.14 -3.43
N ILE A 16 5.34 3.82 -3.72
CA ILE A 16 6.62 3.10 -3.85
C ILE A 16 7.43 3.68 -5.00
N TRP A 17 6.81 3.84 -6.18
CA TRP A 17 7.46 4.42 -7.34
C TRP A 17 7.96 5.84 -7.08
N PHE A 18 7.13 6.68 -6.45
CA PHE A 18 7.43 8.07 -6.15
C PHE A 18 8.61 8.17 -5.19
N LYS A 19 8.59 7.41 -4.08
CA LYS A 19 9.72 7.33 -3.14
C LYS A 19 10.99 6.83 -3.83
N ALA A 20 10.91 5.84 -4.71
CA ALA A 20 12.06 5.36 -5.48
C ALA A 20 12.61 6.46 -6.40
N ARG A 21 11.73 7.20 -7.09
CA ARG A 21 12.12 8.33 -7.94
C ARG A 21 12.81 9.43 -7.15
N LEU A 22 12.32 9.77 -5.96
CA LEU A 22 12.99 10.75 -5.09
C LEU A 22 14.36 10.28 -4.61
N ARG A 23 14.52 8.99 -4.27
CA ARG A 23 15.84 8.42 -3.91
C ARG A 23 16.88 8.61 -5.02
N THR A 24 16.51 8.36 -6.28
CA THR A 24 17.43 8.55 -7.41
C THR A 24 17.92 9.99 -7.57
N LYS A 25 17.14 10.95 -7.06
CA LYS A 25 17.44 12.39 -7.10
C LYS A 25 17.98 12.92 -5.78
N LYS A 26 18.15 12.06 -4.76
CA LYS A 26 18.49 12.43 -3.37
C LYS A 26 17.50 13.40 -2.73
N LEU A 27 16.23 13.36 -3.13
CA LEU A 27 15.17 14.25 -2.65
C LEU A 27 14.23 13.58 -1.63
N LEU A 28 14.44 12.32 -1.30
CA LEU A 28 13.57 11.60 -0.35
C LEU A 28 13.45 12.28 1.03
N PRO A 29 14.52 12.88 1.60
CA PRO A 29 14.44 13.54 2.91
C PRO A 29 13.37 14.64 3.02
N TYR A 30 13.01 15.28 1.91
CA TYR A 30 12.02 16.36 1.88
C TYR A 30 10.59 15.90 2.20
N LEU A 31 10.28 14.61 2.09
CA LEU A 31 8.96 14.08 2.49
C LEU A 31 8.67 14.22 3.99
N THR A 32 9.70 14.40 4.80
CA THR A 32 9.60 14.55 6.27
C THR A 32 10.25 15.84 6.77
N TRP A 33 10.62 16.74 5.87
CA TRP A 33 11.26 18.00 6.25
C TRP A 33 10.24 18.95 6.87
N ASP A 34 10.67 19.66 7.92
CA ASP A 34 9.88 20.61 8.70
C ASP A 34 10.03 22.06 8.22
N GLY A 35 10.83 22.30 7.18
CA GLY A 35 11.07 23.64 6.61
C GLY A 35 12.09 24.47 7.41
N LEU A 36 12.53 23.98 8.57
CA LEU A 36 13.40 24.73 9.49
C LEU A 36 14.80 24.10 9.57
N THR A 37 14.85 22.77 9.50
CA THR A 37 16.08 22.01 9.67
C THR A 37 16.96 22.15 8.44
N LYS A 38 18.18 22.67 8.59
CA LYS A 38 19.10 22.90 7.45
C LYS A 38 19.91 21.68 7.04
N GLN A 39 19.90 20.64 7.87
CA GLN A 39 20.68 19.43 7.66
C GLN A 39 20.02 18.24 8.35
N ASP A 40 19.87 17.12 7.65
CA ASP A 40 19.35 15.90 8.27
C ASP A 40 20.43 15.17 9.11
N ALA A 41 20.02 14.11 9.82
CA ALA A 41 20.92 13.31 10.67
C ALA A 41 22.08 12.64 9.91
N SER A 42 21.99 12.51 8.58
CA SER A 42 23.06 11.96 7.73
C SER A 42 24.04 13.02 7.23
N GLY A 43 23.80 14.29 7.59
CA GLY A 43 24.57 15.41 7.11
C GLY A 43 24.10 15.96 5.75
N PHE A 44 22.95 15.49 5.22
CA PHE A 44 22.39 15.99 3.97
C PHE A 44 21.84 17.40 4.17
N LYS A 45 22.31 18.36 3.37
CA LYS A 45 21.85 19.75 3.44
C LYS A 45 20.45 19.85 2.84
N LEU A 46 19.55 20.48 3.58
CA LEU A 46 18.16 20.71 3.19
C LEU A 46 17.96 22.19 2.84
N ASP A 47 17.23 22.46 1.78
CA ASP A 47 16.88 23.81 1.33
C ASP A 47 15.51 23.86 0.64
N GLU A 48 14.94 25.07 0.61
CA GLU A 48 13.61 25.33 0.06
C GLU A 48 13.52 25.11 -1.46
N LEU A 49 14.63 25.22 -2.18
CA LEU A 49 14.64 25.05 -3.63
C LEU A 49 14.45 23.59 -4.02
N ASP A 50 15.15 22.69 -3.34
CA ASP A 50 14.98 21.26 -3.54
C ASP A 50 13.63 20.75 -3.00
N ASP A 51 13.08 21.35 -1.94
CA ASP A 51 11.70 21.09 -1.52
C ASP A 51 10.69 21.47 -2.61
N SER A 52 10.76 22.69 -3.14
CA SER A 52 9.92 23.18 -4.23
C SER A 52 10.06 22.32 -5.50
N ARG A 53 11.28 21.89 -5.82
CA ARG A 53 11.51 20.93 -6.91
C ARG A 53 10.81 19.60 -6.64
N THR A 54 10.86 19.11 -5.41
CA THR A 54 10.22 17.85 -5.01
C THR A 54 8.71 17.96 -5.08
N LEU A 55 8.14 19.10 -4.65
CA LEU A 55 6.73 19.43 -4.81
C LEU A 55 6.33 19.45 -6.29
N GLY A 56 7.13 20.07 -7.15
CA GLY A 56 6.91 20.03 -8.60
C GLY A 56 6.88 18.61 -9.17
N ILE A 57 7.79 17.72 -8.74
CA ILE A 57 7.79 16.31 -9.14
C ILE A 57 6.52 15.59 -8.66
N LEU A 58 6.04 15.89 -7.45
CA LEU A 58 4.81 15.33 -6.90
C LEU A 58 3.61 15.75 -7.75
N THR A 59 3.45 17.05 -8.00
CA THR A 59 2.32 17.61 -8.75
C THR A 59 2.24 17.05 -10.16
N VAL A 60 3.36 16.94 -10.89
CA VAL A 60 3.34 16.38 -12.26
C VAL A 60 3.18 14.86 -12.32
N SER A 61 3.21 14.18 -11.17
CA SER A 61 3.01 12.73 -11.10
C SER A 61 1.56 12.32 -10.91
N ILE A 62 0.69 13.27 -10.57
CA ILE A 62 -0.75 13.07 -10.35
C ILE A 62 -1.55 13.75 -11.44
N ASP A 63 -2.76 13.25 -11.70
CA ASP A 63 -3.65 13.82 -12.70
C ASP A 63 -4.16 15.21 -12.32
N GLU A 64 -4.43 16.06 -13.31
CA GLU A 64 -4.88 17.44 -13.10
C GLU A 64 -6.19 17.53 -12.30
N THR A 65 -7.06 16.51 -12.43
CA THR A 65 -8.31 16.42 -11.67
C THR A 65 -8.08 16.33 -10.15
N GLN A 66 -6.84 16.05 -9.71
CA GLN A 66 -6.48 15.87 -8.31
C GLN A 66 -5.62 17.00 -7.75
N TYR A 67 -5.31 18.03 -8.54
CA TYR A 67 -4.50 19.17 -8.08
C TYR A 67 -5.09 19.88 -6.87
N TYR A 68 -6.42 19.83 -6.67
CA TYR A 68 -7.05 20.43 -5.50
C TYR A 68 -6.59 19.80 -4.17
N HIS A 69 -6.10 18.55 -4.16
CA HIS A 69 -5.56 17.91 -2.95
C HIS A 69 -4.23 18.51 -2.49
N VAL A 70 -3.45 19.02 -3.45
CA VAL A 70 -2.11 19.59 -3.22
C VAL A 70 -2.11 21.12 -3.39
N ALA A 71 -3.24 21.69 -3.82
CA ALA A 71 -3.43 23.11 -3.91
C ALA A 71 -3.19 23.78 -2.54
N ASN A 72 -2.48 24.91 -2.56
CA ASN A 72 -2.10 25.67 -1.37
C ASN A 72 -1.18 24.92 -0.38
N LYS A 73 -0.49 23.86 -0.84
CA LYS A 73 0.62 23.25 -0.10
C LYS A 73 1.93 23.81 -0.62
N PHE A 74 2.69 24.43 0.27
CA PHE A 74 3.98 25.05 -0.06
C PHE A 74 5.16 24.11 0.16
N MET A 75 4.94 23.06 0.96
CA MET A 75 5.93 22.03 1.24
C MET A 75 5.53 20.69 0.62
N VAL A 76 6.51 19.94 0.14
CA VAL A 76 6.23 18.60 -0.40
C VAL A 76 5.74 17.64 0.67
N SER A 77 6.21 17.77 1.91
CA SER A 77 5.77 16.97 3.04
C SER A 77 4.26 17.13 3.29
N ASP A 78 3.75 18.36 3.27
CA ASP A 78 2.32 18.64 3.42
C ASP A 78 1.48 18.12 2.25
N ALA A 79 1.95 18.30 1.02
CA ALA A 79 1.27 17.82 -0.18
C ALA A 79 1.19 16.28 -0.20
N TYR A 80 2.30 15.63 0.12
CA TYR A 80 2.38 14.18 0.22
C TYR A 80 1.46 13.64 1.32
N LEU A 81 1.46 14.27 2.51
CA LEU A 81 0.59 13.90 3.61
C LEU A 81 -0.90 14.08 3.28
N ALA A 82 -1.26 15.12 2.54
CA ALA A 82 -2.64 15.34 2.10
C ALA A 82 -3.13 14.21 1.17
N LEU A 83 -2.30 13.81 0.20
CA LEU A 83 -2.60 12.67 -0.67
C LEU A 83 -2.67 11.36 0.12
N GLU A 84 -1.75 11.15 1.07
CA GLU A 84 -1.75 9.97 1.93
C GLU A 84 -3.00 9.91 2.80
N ARG A 85 -3.44 11.01 3.40
CA ARG A 85 -4.69 11.06 4.18
C ARG A 85 -5.93 10.82 3.33
N TYR A 86 -5.94 11.29 2.09
CA TYR A 86 -7.09 11.13 1.21
C TYR A 86 -7.21 9.70 0.66
N HIS A 87 -6.09 9.08 0.28
CA HIS A 87 -6.08 7.74 -0.31
C HIS A 87 -5.86 6.60 0.68
N GLU A 88 -5.33 6.91 1.86
CA GLU A 88 -5.27 6.01 3.02
C GLU A 88 -5.90 6.67 4.25
N PRO A 89 -7.21 6.95 4.24
CA PRO A 89 -7.92 7.43 5.42
C PRO A 89 -7.75 6.44 6.58
N ASN A 90 -7.31 6.94 7.74
CA ASN A 90 -6.98 6.18 8.94
C ASN A 90 -7.80 6.70 10.15
N THR A 91 -9.06 7.05 9.93
CA THR A 91 -9.96 7.35 11.05
C THR A 91 -10.62 6.07 11.58
N ALA A 92 -11.17 6.11 12.79
CA ALA A 92 -11.96 5.00 13.34
C ALA A 92 -13.22 4.69 12.50
N VAL A 93 -13.72 5.66 11.73
CA VAL A 93 -14.84 5.44 10.79
C VAL A 93 -14.34 4.71 9.54
N ASP A 94 -13.15 5.08 9.05
CA ASP A 94 -12.52 4.40 7.92
C ASP A 94 -12.14 2.97 8.27
N SER A 95 -11.73 2.70 9.52
CA SER A 95 -11.42 1.33 9.96
C SER A 95 -12.65 0.43 9.95
N VAL A 96 -13.84 0.95 10.28
CA VAL A 96 -15.11 0.22 10.17
C VAL A 96 -15.44 -0.08 8.70
N ALA A 97 -15.35 0.92 7.82
CA ALA A 97 -15.59 0.71 6.39
C ALA A 97 -14.60 -0.29 5.77
N LEU A 98 -13.31 -0.18 6.12
CA LEU A 98 -12.26 -1.11 5.70
C LEU A 98 -12.52 -2.54 6.18
N MET A 99 -12.99 -2.72 7.41
CA MET A 99 -13.35 -4.04 7.93
C MET A 99 -14.54 -4.64 7.17
N VAL A 100 -15.51 -3.83 6.78
CA VAL A 100 -16.62 -4.27 5.92
C VAL A 100 -16.10 -4.70 4.55
N GLU A 101 -15.24 -3.89 3.90
CA GLU A 101 -14.59 -4.26 2.64
C GLU A 101 -13.83 -5.59 2.76
N TYR A 102 -13.01 -5.73 3.80
CA TYR A 102 -12.24 -6.95 4.09
C TYR A 102 -13.13 -8.18 4.24
N HIS A 103 -14.25 -8.08 4.97
CA HIS A 103 -15.17 -9.20 5.16
C HIS A 103 -15.92 -9.54 3.87
N GLN A 104 -16.22 -8.55 3.03
CA GLN A 104 -16.89 -8.74 1.75
C GLN A 104 -15.96 -9.21 0.63
N MET A 105 -14.63 -9.11 0.78
CA MET A 105 -13.68 -9.61 -0.20
C MET A 105 -13.98 -11.08 -0.55
N LYS A 106 -13.95 -11.34 -1.86
CA LYS A 106 -14.09 -12.66 -2.48
C LYS A 106 -13.19 -12.72 -3.70
N TRP A 107 -12.68 -13.90 -3.99
CA TRP A 107 -11.98 -14.15 -5.23
C TRP A 107 -12.94 -14.79 -6.25
N ASP A 108 -12.96 -14.25 -7.47
CA ASP A 108 -13.60 -14.88 -8.63
C ASP A 108 -12.51 -15.24 -9.65
N PRO A 109 -12.15 -16.53 -9.79
CA PRO A 109 -11.09 -16.96 -10.72
C PRO A 109 -11.44 -16.68 -12.19
N ARG A 110 -12.72 -16.45 -12.53
CA ARG A 110 -13.15 -16.11 -13.89
C ARG A 110 -12.89 -14.65 -14.24
N ARG A 111 -12.76 -13.78 -13.23
CA ARG A 111 -12.63 -12.32 -13.41
C ARG A 111 -11.25 -11.80 -13.05
N THR A 112 -10.55 -12.45 -12.12
CA THR A 112 -9.30 -11.92 -11.58
C THR A 112 -8.27 -13.03 -11.44
N HIS A 113 -7.11 -12.85 -12.06
CA HIS A 113 -5.99 -13.77 -11.91
C HIS A 113 -5.53 -13.83 -10.45
N LEU A 114 -5.14 -15.01 -9.96
CA LEU A 114 -4.80 -15.23 -8.55
C LEU A 114 -3.72 -14.26 -8.05
N VAL A 115 -2.67 -14.01 -8.85
CA VAL A 115 -1.60 -13.06 -8.51
C VAL A 115 -2.17 -11.67 -8.20
N THR A 116 -3.06 -11.15 -9.06
CA THR A 116 -3.68 -9.84 -8.88
C THR A 116 -4.56 -9.81 -7.63
N PHE A 117 -5.34 -10.86 -7.38
CA PHE A 117 -6.17 -10.97 -6.19
C PHE A 117 -5.33 -10.98 -4.91
N ILE A 118 -4.22 -11.73 -4.89
CA ILE A 118 -3.29 -11.76 -3.76
C ILE A 118 -2.66 -10.38 -3.51
N THR A 119 -2.31 -9.64 -4.58
CA THR A 119 -1.83 -8.25 -4.43
C THR A 119 -2.89 -7.36 -3.76
N GLN A 120 -4.16 -7.47 -4.19
CA GLN A 120 -5.27 -6.72 -3.58
C GLN A 120 -5.49 -7.12 -2.11
N PHE A 121 -5.39 -8.40 -1.80
CA PHE A 121 -5.52 -8.90 -0.43
C PHE A 121 -4.41 -8.36 0.48
N ASN A 122 -3.15 -8.39 0.03
CA ASN A 122 -2.03 -7.84 0.79
C ASN A 122 -2.15 -6.32 0.99
N ASP A 123 -2.65 -5.60 -0.01
CA ASP A 123 -2.92 -4.17 0.13
C ASP A 123 -4.05 -3.89 1.14
N MET A 124 -5.11 -4.70 1.15
CA MET A 124 -6.17 -4.62 2.17
C MET A 124 -5.61 -4.84 3.58
N LEU A 125 -4.79 -5.87 3.80
CA LEU A 125 -4.18 -6.11 5.11
C LEU A 125 -3.30 -4.94 5.54
N ARG A 126 -2.53 -4.37 4.61
CA ARG A 126 -1.71 -3.18 4.88
C ARG A 126 -2.57 -1.96 5.25
N ARG A 127 -3.70 -1.74 4.56
CA ARG A 127 -4.67 -0.68 4.89
C ARG A 127 -5.28 -0.88 6.27
N LEU A 128 -5.65 -2.11 6.64
CA LEU A 128 -6.15 -2.45 7.98
C LEU A 128 -5.12 -2.18 9.08
N THR A 129 -3.86 -2.60 8.87
CA THR A 129 -2.76 -2.33 9.80
C THR A 129 -2.54 -0.83 9.97
N ASN A 130 -2.53 -0.08 8.87
CA ASN A 130 -2.42 1.37 8.91
C ASN A 130 -3.60 1.97 9.69
N ALA A 131 -4.81 1.45 9.50
CA ALA A 131 -6.04 1.83 10.20
C ALA A 131 -6.09 1.47 11.70
N GLY A 132 -5.01 0.89 12.25
CA GLY A 132 -4.94 0.44 13.65
C GLY A 132 -5.77 -0.82 13.94
N VAL A 133 -6.23 -1.54 12.91
CA VAL A 133 -6.98 -2.78 13.08
C VAL A 133 -6.03 -3.93 13.41
N VAL A 134 -6.21 -4.52 14.58
CA VAL A 134 -5.43 -5.68 15.03
C VAL A 134 -6.01 -6.96 14.43
N SER A 135 -5.18 -7.71 13.71
CA SER A 135 -5.49 -9.05 13.20
C SER A 135 -4.28 -9.96 13.40
N THR A 136 -4.52 -11.25 13.66
CA THR A 136 -3.43 -12.24 13.76
C THR A 136 -3.11 -12.82 12.39
N GLU A 137 -1.88 -13.30 12.19
CA GLU A 137 -1.50 -14.00 10.96
C GLU A 137 -2.42 -15.19 10.67
N LEU A 138 -2.77 -15.96 11.70
CA LEU A 138 -3.72 -17.07 11.57
C LEU A 138 -5.08 -16.62 11.04
N MET A 139 -5.63 -15.49 11.53
CA MET A 139 -6.90 -14.95 11.02
C MET A 139 -6.78 -14.54 9.54
N ASN A 140 -5.68 -13.91 9.17
CA ASN A 140 -5.46 -13.44 7.80
C ASN A 140 -5.27 -14.61 6.84
N VAL A 141 -4.50 -15.64 7.23
CA VAL A 141 -4.35 -16.89 6.47
C VAL A 141 -5.69 -17.64 6.36
N THR A 142 -6.45 -17.72 7.44
CA THR A 142 -7.78 -18.36 7.44
C THR A 142 -8.73 -17.65 6.48
N LYS A 143 -8.77 -16.32 6.50
CA LYS A 143 -9.58 -15.53 5.57
C LYS A 143 -9.15 -15.75 4.13
N LEU A 144 -7.85 -15.73 3.84
CA LEU A 144 -7.31 -15.97 2.50
C LEU A 144 -7.77 -17.34 1.96
N PHE A 145 -7.59 -18.40 2.73
CA PHE A 145 -8.02 -19.75 2.33
C PHE A 145 -9.54 -19.89 2.26
N GLY A 146 -10.29 -19.19 3.10
CA GLY A 146 -11.75 -19.16 3.04
C GLY A 146 -12.30 -18.58 1.73
N MET A 147 -11.47 -17.85 0.96
CA MET A 147 -11.82 -17.32 -0.36
C MET A 147 -11.31 -18.17 -1.52
N MET A 148 -10.54 -19.23 -1.25
CA MET A 148 -10.01 -20.12 -2.28
C MET A 148 -11.03 -21.19 -2.68
N PRO A 149 -11.07 -21.61 -3.96
CA PRO A 149 -11.88 -22.73 -4.40
C PRO A 149 -11.45 -24.03 -3.71
N ARG A 150 -12.36 -25.02 -3.70
CA ARG A 150 -12.11 -26.31 -3.03
C ARG A 150 -10.88 -27.03 -3.55
N ASP A 151 -10.54 -26.83 -4.82
CA ASP A 151 -9.41 -27.50 -5.48
C ASP A 151 -8.06 -27.09 -4.87
N LEU A 152 -7.98 -25.92 -4.22
CA LEU A 152 -6.77 -25.43 -3.53
C LEU A 152 -6.72 -25.83 -2.04
N ARG A 153 -7.66 -26.66 -1.54
CA ARG A 153 -7.68 -27.09 -0.13
C ARG A 153 -6.44 -27.87 0.31
N VAL A 154 -5.76 -28.55 -0.62
CA VAL A 154 -4.50 -29.24 -0.32
C VAL A 154 -3.47 -28.25 0.24
N VAL A 155 -3.39 -27.06 -0.33
CA VAL A 155 -2.52 -25.98 0.15
C VAL A 155 -2.94 -25.52 1.55
N THR A 156 -4.25 -25.40 1.81
CA THR A 156 -4.77 -25.08 3.14
C THR A 156 -4.30 -26.11 4.17
N HIS A 157 -4.44 -27.41 3.90
CA HIS A 157 -3.97 -28.45 4.81
C HIS A 157 -2.47 -28.39 5.06
N GLN A 158 -1.67 -28.16 4.02
CA GLN A 158 -0.21 -28.05 4.16
C GLN A 158 0.20 -26.88 5.06
N VAL A 159 -0.44 -25.72 4.90
CA VAL A 159 -0.09 -24.51 5.67
C VAL A 159 -0.60 -24.58 7.09
N MET A 160 -1.82 -25.07 7.30
CA MET A 160 -2.40 -25.20 8.64
C MET A 160 -1.76 -26.32 9.47
N GLY A 161 -0.97 -27.21 8.84
CA GLY A 161 -0.15 -28.21 9.52
C GLY A 161 1.26 -27.73 9.90
N LEU A 162 1.63 -26.49 9.57
CA LEU A 162 2.90 -25.90 9.99
C LEU A 162 2.86 -25.50 11.47
N PRO A 163 4.02 -25.34 12.13
CA PRO A 163 4.07 -24.72 13.45
C PRO A 163 3.46 -23.31 13.43
N ASP A 164 2.80 -22.89 14.50
CA ASP A 164 2.04 -21.63 14.56
C ASP A 164 2.84 -20.40 14.11
N ASN A 165 4.14 -20.34 14.44
CA ASN A 165 5.04 -19.25 14.06
C ASN A 165 5.34 -19.18 12.55
N SER A 166 4.96 -20.21 11.79
CA SER A 166 5.21 -20.35 10.36
C SER A 166 3.93 -20.18 9.53
N ILE A 167 2.76 -20.11 10.18
CA ILE A 167 1.47 -19.86 9.53
C ILE A 167 1.35 -18.37 9.24
N THR A 168 1.83 -17.96 8.06
CA THR A 168 1.85 -16.55 7.66
C THR A 168 1.29 -16.36 6.25
N VAL A 169 0.77 -15.16 5.98
CA VAL A 169 0.24 -14.81 4.65
C VAL A 169 1.27 -14.97 3.52
N PRO A 170 2.57 -14.60 3.69
CA PRO A 170 3.60 -14.84 2.67
C PRO A 170 3.81 -16.32 2.34
N VAL A 171 3.84 -17.20 3.36
CA VAL A 171 3.99 -18.65 3.16
C VAL A 171 2.78 -19.23 2.43
N ALA A 172 1.56 -18.85 2.86
CA ALA A 172 0.32 -19.25 2.21
C ALA A 172 0.27 -18.80 0.74
N THR A 173 0.59 -17.53 0.48
CA THR A 173 0.67 -16.95 -0.86
C THR A 173 1.63 -17.71 -1.76
N THR A 174 2.84 -18.02 -1.27
CA THR A 174 3.87 -18.73 -2.04
C THR A 174 3.39 -20.11 -2.46
N LYS A 175 2.78 -20.87 -1.54
CA LYS A 175 2.25 -22.21 -1.84
C LYS A 175 1.04 -22.16 -2.78
N LEU A 176 0.12 -21.20 -2.60
CA LEU A 176 -1.02 -21.02 -3.49
C LEU A 176 -0.58 -20.72 -4.93
N LEU A 177 0.40 -19.83 -5.11
CA LEU A 177 0.94 -19.49 -6.42
C LEU A 177 1.71 -20.64 -7.06
N ALA A 178 2.35 -21.51 -6.26
CA ALA A 178 2.99 -22.71 -6.77
C ALA A 178 1.96 -23.71 -7.29
N GLU A 179 0.91 -23.98 -6.52
CA GLU A 179 -0.14 -24.94 -6.89
C GLU A 179 -0.97 -24.46 -8.09
N TYR A 180 -1.35 -23.18 -8.10
CA TYR A 180 -2.18 -22.59 -9.15
C TYR A 180 -1.51 -22.63 -10.54
N LYS A 181 -0.17 -22.71 -10.62
CA LYS A 181 0.52 -22.88 -11.91
C LYS A 181 0.23 -24.22 -12.59
N TYR A 182 -0.28 -25.20 -11.85
CA TYR A 182 -0.57 -26.56 -12.33
C TYR A 182 -2.07 -26.80 -12.58
N LEU A 183 -2.91 -25.78 -12.42
CA LEU A 183 -4.35 -25.78 -12.72
C LEU A 183 -4.64 -24.95 -13.97
#